data_AF-A0A842CWS5-F1
#
_entry.id   AF-A0A842CWS5-F1
#
_cell.length_a   1.000
_cell.length_b   1.000
_cell.length_c   1.000
_cell.angle_alpha   90.00
_cell.angle_beta   90.00
_cell.angle_gamma   90.00
#
_symmetry.space_group_name_H-M   'P 1'
#
loop_
_entity.id
_entity.type
_entity.pdbx_description
1 polymer ?
#
loop_
_entity_poly.entity_id
_entity_poly.type
_entity_poly.pdbx_seq_one_letter_code
_entity_poly.pdbx_strand_id
1 'polypeptide(L)'
;MSKYDTEIASVQQSITGQQEKIRRLEVLAMKIQRKDEHIGTLPTRQLDLSHDFWQDKSDSVIRQVIQRRLQFWNNQNSLASELIQEIRTEINRAQNQVSDFQADVRYYTNLKQLEEKANV
;
A
#
# COMPACT_ATOMS: atom_id res chain seq x y z
N MET A 1 -2.24 38.18 -15.75
CA MET A 1 -2.07 36.72 -15.51
C MET A 1 -2.21 36.04 -16.85
N SER A 2 -1.30 35.11 -17.16
CA SER A 2 -1.44 34.26 -18.35
C SER A 2 -2.58 33.28 -18.09
N LYS A 3 -3.30 32.87 -19.14
CA LYS A 3 -4.34 31.84 -19.01
C LYS A 3 -3.77 30.59 -18.31
N TYR A 4 -2.57 30.16 -18.74
CA TYR A 4 -1.82 28.99 -18.27
C TYR A 4 -1.45 28.99 -16.78
N ASP A 5 -1.51 30.14 -16.09
CA ASP A 5 -1.27 30.20 -14.64
C ASP A 5 -2.29 29.35 -13.88
N THR A 6 -3.53 29.30 -14.38
CA THR A 6 -4.62 28.56 -13.74
C THR A 6 -4.48 27.05 -13.95
N GLU A 7 -4.12 26.63 -15.16
CA GLU A 7 -3.86 25.23 -15.52
C GLU A 7 -2.65 24.70 -14.73
N ILE A 8 -1.56 25.47 -14.65
CA ILE A 8 -0.38 25.08 -13.86
C ILE A 8 -0.76 24.87 -12.39
N ALA A 9 -1.50 25.81 -11.79
CA ALA A 9 -1.93 25.70 -10.39
C ALA A 9 -2.83 24.47 -10.15
N SER A 10 -3.77 24.22 -11.07
CA SER A 10 -4.67 23.06 -11.01
C SER A 10 -3.92 21.72 -11.09
N VAL A 11 -2.95 21.62 -12.00
CA VAL A 11 -2.13 20.42 -12.16
C VAL A 11 -1.22 20.22 -10.94
N GLN A 12 -0.64 21.29 -10.39
CA GLN A 12 0.16 21.23 -9.16
C GLN A 12 -0.66 20.75 -7.94
N GLN A 13 -1.92 21.17 -7.85
CA GLN A 13 -2.84 20.65 -6.84
C GLN A 13 -3.10 19.15 -7.03
N SER A 14 -3.23 18.70 -8.27
CA SER A 14 -3.41 17.28 -8.60
C SER A 14 -2.18 16.45 -8.22
N ILE A 15 -0.96 16.95 -8.47
CA ILE A 15 0.30 16.34 -8.01
C ILE A 15 0.28 16.19 -6.49
N THR A 16 -0.07 17.27 -5.77
CA THR A 16 -0.11 17.27 -4.30
C THR A 16 -1.11 16.23 -3.77
N GLY A 17 -2.28 16.12 -4.40
CA GLY A 17 -3.28 15.11 -4.06
C GLY A 17 -2.78 13.68 -4.24
N GLN A 18 -2.08 13.40 -5.35
CA GLN A 18 -1.50 12.06 -5.60
C GLN A 18 -0.37 11.73 -4.63
N GLN A 19 0.49 12.70 -4.30
CA GLN A 19 1.55 12.51 -3.31
C GLN A 19 0.99 12.18 -1.92
N GLU A 20 -0.07 12.87 -1.49
CA GLU A 20 -0.74 12.55 -0.23
C GLU A 20 -1.40 11.16 -0.25
N LYS A 21 -1.97 10.75 -1.40
CA LYS A 21 -2.49 9.39 -1.58
C LYS A 21 -1.39 8.35 -1.44
N ILE A 22 -0.24 8.53 -2.10
CA ILE A 22 0.93 7.65 -1.99
C ILE A 22 1.36 7.53 -0.52
N ARG A 23 1.53 8.66 0.18
CA ARG A 23 1.92 8.67 1.60
C ARG A 23 0.96 7.87 2.47
N ARG A 24 -0.35 7.99 2.26
CA ARG A 24 -1.37 7.22 3.01
C ARG A 24 -1.30 5.73 2.71
N LEU A 25 -1.07 5.35 1.45
CA LEU A 25 -0.92 3.96 1.03
C LEU A 25 0.36 3.34 1.63
N GLU A 26 1.47 4.06 1.68
CA GLU A 26 2.71 3.61 2.33
C GLU A 26 2.49 3.35 3.83
N VAL A 27 1.79 4.27 4.52
CA VAL A 27 1.42 4.07 5.93
C VAL A 27 0.54 2.84 6.12
N LEU A 28 -0.41 2.60 5.20
CA LEU A 28 -1.26 1.42 5.24
C LEU A 28 -0.45 0.13 5.04
N ALA A 29 0.45 0.10 4.05
CA ALA A 29 1.34 -1.04 3.80
C ALA A 29 2.18 -1.37 5.04
N MET A 30 2.79 -0.37 5.68
CA MET A 30 3.56 -0.58 6.91
C MET A 30 2.71 -1.15 8.05
N LYS A 31 1.46 -0.69 8.21
CA LYS A 31 0.55 -1.23 9.23
C LYS A 31 0.21 -2.70 8.98
N ILE A 32 -0.03 -3.06 7.72
CA ILE A 32 -0.34 -4.45 7.34
C ILE A 32 0.89 -5.33 7.55
N GLN A 33 2.08 -4.89 7.13
CA GLN A 33 3.34 -5.63 7.35
C GLN A 33 3.60 -5.90 8.84
N ARG A 34 3.45 -4.89 9.71
CA ARG A 34 3.60 -5.09 11.16
C ARG A 34 2.59 -6.06 11.73
N LYS A 35 1.35 -6.05 11.21
CA LYS A 35 0.31 -6.99 11.63
C LYS A 35 0.62 -8.41 11.17
N ASP A 36 1.15 -8.58 9.96
CA ASP A 36 1.60 -9.85 9.40
C ASP A 36 2.77 -10.45 10.23
N GLU A 37 3.77 -9.64 10.59
CA GLU A 37 4.84 -10.04 11.51
C GLU A 37 4.29 -10.52 12.87
N HIS A 38 3.31 -9.78 13.42
CA HIS A 38 2.67 -10.17 14.68
C HIS A 38 1.91 -11.50 14.53
N ILE A 39 1.19 -11.67 13.43
CA ILE A 39 0.49 -12.90 13.08
C ILE A 39 1.47 -14.07 12.97
N GLY A 40 2.65 -13.89 12.36
CA GLY A 40 3.69 -14.92 12.28
C GLY A 40 4.15 -15.45 13.63
N THR A 41 4.03 -14.66 14.72
CA THR A 41 4.44 -15.07 16.08
C THR A 41 3.31 -15.69 16.92
N LEU A 42 2.04 -15.51 16.53
CA LEU A 42 0.88 -16.08 17.24
C LEU A 42 0.81 -17.62 17.21
N PRO A 43 1.15 -18.32 16.11
CA PRO A 43 1.21 -19.78 16.08
C PRO A 43 2.11 -20.35 17.17
N THR A 44 3.29 -19.77 17.38
CA THR A 44 4.28 -20.22 18.37
C THR A 44 3.75 -20.07 19.79
N ARG A 45 3.16 -18.90 20.12
CA ARG A 45 2.58 -18.65 21.45
C ARG A 45 1.35 -19.51 21.74
N GLN A 46 0.49 -19.74 20.75
CA GLN A 46 -0.72 -20.54 20.95
C GLN A 46 -0.43 -22.03 21.10
N LEU A 47 0.61 -22.55 20.44
CA LEU A 47 1.07 -23.92 20.66
C LEU A 47 1.57 -24.10 22.09
N ASP A 48 2.38 -23.15 22.58
CA ASP A 48 2.94 -23.14 23.94
C ASP A 48 1.84 -23.10 25.03
N LEU A 49 0.88 -22.17 24.90
CA LEU A 49 -0.23 -22.02 25.84
C LEU A 49 -1.26 -23.16 25.84
N SER A 50 -1.24 -24.02 24.82
CA SER A 50 -2.18 -25.14 24.74
C SER A 50 -1.61 -26.48 25.19
N HIS A 51 -0.32 -26.52 25.57
CA HIS A 51 0.37 -27.74 25.99
C HIS A 51 -0.38 -28.51 27.09
N ASP A 52 -0.87 -27.81 28.12
CA ASP A 52 -1.62 -28.40 29.23
C ASP A 52 -3.00 -28.95 28.81
N PHE A 53 -3.60 -28.40 27.75
CA PHE A 53 -4.89 -28.84 27.20
C PHE A 53 -4.78 -30.12 26.36
N TRP A 54 -3.58 -30.43 25.85
CA TRP A 54 -3.37 -31.59 24.96
C TRP A 54 -3.00 -32.88 25.69
N GLN A 55 -2.63 -32.81 26.97
CA GLN A 55 -2.10 -33.96 27.72
C GLN A 55 -3.05 -35.16 27.78
N ASP A 56 -4.37 -34.93 27.67
CA ASP A 56 -5.41 -35.96 27.72
C ASP A 56 -6.00 -36.32 26.33
N LYS A 57 -5.48 -35.72 25.25
CA LYS A 57 -5.99 -35.91 23.88
C LYS A 57 -5.14 -36.93 23.12
N SER A 58 -5.79 -37.63 22.20
CA SER A 58 -5.06 -38.54 21.29
C SER A 58 -4.22 -37.77 20.28
N ASP A 59 -3.09 -38.37 19.88
CA ASP A 59 -2.16 -37.82 18.88
C ASP A 59 -2.86 -37.41 17.57
N SER A 60 -3.91 -38.12 17.15
CA SER A 60 -4.65 -37.81 15.93
C SER A 60 -5.44 -36.51 16.05
N VAL A 61 -6.07 -36.26 17.21
CA VAL A 61 -6.80 -35.01 17.50
C VAL A 61 -5.82 -33.85 17.60
N ILE A 62 -4.68 -34.04 18.27
CA ILE A 62 -3.61 -33.04 18.37
C ILE A 62 -3.13 -32.64 16.97
N ARG A 63 -2.80 -33.62 16.12
CA ARG A 63 -2.35 -33.37 14.73
C ARG A 63 -3.39 -32.62 13.91
N GLN A 64 -4.67 -33.00 13.99
CA GLN A 64 -5.73 -32.32 13.24
C GLN A 64 -5.89 -30.86 13.66
N VAL A 65 -5.83 -30.56 14.96
CA VAL A 65 -5.96 -29.17 15.42
C VAL A 65 -4.73 -28.34 15.05
N ILE A 66 -3.53 -28.89 15.17
CA ILE A 66 -2.30 -28.23 14.71
C ILE A 66 -2.39 -27.94 13.21
N GLN A 67 -2.81 -28.92 12.39
CA GLN A 67 -2.97 -28.73 10.94
C GLN A 67 -3.99 -27.65 10.59
N ARG A 68 -5.16 -27.63 11.23
CA ARG A 68 -6.19 -26.60 11.00
C ARG A 68 -5.69 -25.21 11.39
N ARG A 69 -4.96 -25.09 12.50
CA ARG A 69 -4.35 -23.83 12.94
C ARG A 69 -3.28 -23.35 11.97
N LEU A 70 -2.39 -24.24 11.52
CA LEU A 70 -1.38 -23.91 10.51
C LEU A 70 -2.03 -23.44 9.20
N GLN A 71 -3.07 -24.13 8.73
CA GLN A 71 -3.82 -23.72 7.53
C GLN A 71 -4.47 -22.34 7.71
N PHE A 72 -5.12 -22.09 8.84
CA PHE A 72 -5.71 -20.78 9.13
C PHE A 72 -4.67 -19.66 9.06
N TRP A 73 -3.52 -19.85 9.71
CA TRP A 73 -2.46 -18.84 9.73
C TRP A 73 -1.80 -18.63 8.37
N ASN A 74 -1.55 -19.71 7.62
CA ASN A 74 -1.04 -19.61 6.25
C ASN A 74 -1.99 -18.80 5.36
N ASN A 75 -3.30 -19.02 5.49
CA ASN A 75 -4.30 -18.26 4.73
C ASN A 75 -4.28 -16.78 5.13
N GLN A 76 -4.14 -16.46 6.42
CA GLN A 76 -4.04 -15.06 6.88
C GLN A 76 -2.79 -14.36 6.32
N ASN A 77 -1.64 -15.03 6.30
CA ASN A 77 -0.41 -14.49 5.73
C ASN A 77 -0.49 -14.30 4.20
N SER A 78 -1.15 -15.23 3.50
CA SER A 78 -1.40 -15.09 2.05
C SER A 78 -2.23 -13.84 1.76
N LEU A 79 -3.32 -13.64 2.48
CA LEU A 79 -4.19 -12.46 2.34
C LEU A 79 -3.44 -11.16 2.64
N ALA A 80 -2.60 -11.14 3.68
CA ALA A 80 -1.77 -9.97 4.00
C ALA A 80 -0.78 -9.65 2.88
N SER A 81 -0.15 -10.69 2.30
CA SER A 81 0.78 -10.56 1.18
C SER A 81 0.09 -10.04 -0.09
N GLU A 82 -1.10 -10.55 -0.41
CA GLU A 82 -1.92 -10.08 -1.53
C GLU A 82 -2.30 -8.60 -1.37
N LEU A 83 -2.79 -8.21 -0.20
CA LEU A 83 -3.13 -6.80 0.10
C LEU A 83 -1.91 -5.88 -0.01
N ILE A 84 -0.74 -6.29 0.46
CA ILE A 84 0.50 -5.51 0.30
C ILE A 84 0.83 -5.33 -1.18
N GLN A 85 0.64 -6.37 -2.00
CA GLN A 85 0.93 -6.31 -3.43
C GLN A 85 -0.05 -5.40 -4.18
N GLU A 86 -1.33 -5.43 -3.82
CA GLU A 86 -2.33 -4.50 -4.34
C GLU A 86 -1.98 -3.04 -3.98
N ILE A 87 -1.62 -2.78 -2.73
CA ILE A 87 -1.22 -1.44 -2.28
C ILE A 87 0.01 -0.95 -3.06
N ARG A 88 1.01 -1.80 -3.26
CA ARG A 88 2.20 -1.46 -4.07
C ARG A 88 1.85 -1.14 -5.51
N THR A 89 0.91 -1.89 -6.09
CA THR A 89 0.42 -1.65 -7.45
C THR A 89 -0.26 -0.28 -7.56
N GLU A 90 -1.09 0.07 -6.58
CA GLU A 90 -1.77 1.36 -6.54
C GLU A 90 -0.81 2.53 -6.29
N ILE A 91 0.24 2.33 -5.49
CA ILE A 91 1.33 3.31 -5.31
C ILE A 91 2.02 3.56 -6.65
N ASN A 92 2.41 2.51 -7.37
CA ASN A 92 3.08 2.65 -8.68
C ASN A 92 2.18 3.38 -9.68
N ARG A 93 0.87 3.08 -9.68
CA ARG A 93 -0.10 3.79 -10.52
C ARG A 93 -0.17 5.27 -10.19
N ALA A 94 -0.24 5.63 -8.91
CA ALA A 94 -0.26 7.02 -8.48
C ALA A 94 1.06 7.75 -8.82
N GLN A 95 2.21 7.07 -8.72
CA GLN A 95 3.51 7.62 -9.11
C GLN A 95 3.57 7.93 -10.62
N ASN A 96 3.04 7.04 -11.46
CA ASN A 96 2.93 7.29 -12.89
C ASN A 96 2.05 8.52 -13.17
N GLN A 97 0.91 8.66 -12.47
CA GLN A 97 0.06 9.84 -12.58
C GLN A 97 0.77 11.14 -12.16
N VAL A 98 1.61 11.09 -11.13
CA VAL A 98 2.45 12.24 -10.75
C VAL A 98 3.42 12.61 -11.88
N SER A 99 4.06 11.63 -12.52
CA SER A 99 4.95 11.87 -13.66
C SER A 99 4.22 12.52 -14.83
N ASP A 100 3.01 12.04 -15.15
CA ASP A 100 2.18 12.60 -16.22
C ASP A 100 1.82 14.06 -15.93
N PHE A 101 1.37 14.35 -14.71
CA PHE A 101 1.07 15.72 -14.29
C PHE A 101 2.31 16.63 -14.28
N GLN A 102 3.49 16.11 -13.95
CA GLN A 102 4.72 16.89 -14.07
C GLN A 102 5.05 17.23 -15.53
N ALA A 103 4.74 16.35 -16.47
CA ALA A 103 4.87 16.65 -17.90
C ALA A 103 3.89 17.75 -18.32
N ASP A 104 2.64 17.72 -17.82
CA ASP A 104 1.64 18.75 -18.08
C ASP A 104 2.07 20.12 -17.54
N VAL A 105 2.63 20.19 -16.32
CA VAL A 105 3.18 21.45 -15.77
C VAL A 105 4.26 22.01 -16.69
N ARG A 106 5.18 21.18 -17.18
CA ARG A 106 6.23 21.63 -18.12
C ARG A 106 5.63 22.11 -19.43
N TYR A 107 4.65 21.40 -19.96
CA TYR A 107 3.95 21.79 -21.19
C TYR A 107 3.29 23.16 -21.07
N TYR A 108 2.48 23.39 -20.04
CA TYR A 108 1.82 24.69 -19.83
C TYR A 108 2.82 25.81 -19.53
N THR A 109 3.91 25.51 -18.83
CA THR A 109 4.99 26.48 -18.60
C THR A 109 5.64 26.92 -19.92
N ASN A 110 5.91 25.98 -20.83
CA ASN A 110 6.46 26.30 -22.15
C ASN A 110 5.49 27.13 -22.99
N LEU A 111 4.19 26.80 -22.97
CA LEU A 111 3.18 27.58 -23.68
C LEU A 111 3.08 29.02 -23.15
N LYS A 112 3.17 29.20 -21.84
CA LYS A 112 3.22 30.53 -21.22
C LYS A 112 4.43 31.34 -21.70
N GLN A 113 5.62 30.73 -21.72
CA GLN A 113 6.82 31.41 -22.22
C GLN A 113 6.74 31.79 -23.70
N LEU A 114 6.08 30.97 -24.52
CA LEU A 114 5.85 31.28 -25.93
C LEU A 114 4.86 32.44 -26.11
N GLU A 115 3.78 32.47 -25.31
CA GLU A 115 2.82 33.58 -25.28
C GLU A 115 3.50 34.89 -24.86
N GLU A 116 4.35 34.85 -23.84
CA GLU A 116 5.14 36.00 -23.39
C GLU A 116 6.08 36.51 -24.50
N LYS A 117 6.74 35.62 -25.23
CA LYS A 117 7.63 35.99 -26.35
C LYS A 117 6.91 36.52 -27.58
N ALA A 118 5.66 36.11 -27.82
CA ALA A 118 4.86 36.54 -28.96
C ALA A 118 4.16 37.89 -28.73
N ASN A 119 3.98 38.28 -27.45
CA ASN A 119 3.36 39.55 -27.04
C ASN A 119 4.39 40.65 -26.72
N VAL A 120 5.69 40.41 -26.95
CA VAL A 120 6.80 41.38 -26.90
C VAL A 120 7.21 41.72 -28.33
#